data_AF-A0A1N6TIJ3-F1
#
_entry.id   AF-A0A1N6TIJ3-F1
#
_cell.length_a   1.000
_cell.length_b   1.000
_cell.length_c   1.000
_cell.angle_alpha   90.00
_cell.angle_beta   90.00
_cell.angle_gamma   90.00
#
_symmetry.space_group_name_H-M   'P 1'
#
loop_
_entity.id
_entity.type
_entity.pdbx_description
1 polymer ?
#
loop_
_entity_poly.entity_id
_entity_poly.type
_entity_poly.pdbx_seq_one_letter_code
_entity_poly.pdbx_strand_id
1 'polypeptide(L)'
;MSLGSAVTDTVEAVGYPHAPVWAVLAAALLAVLGIVNHVRFVRGGPGSTWAARYFDADTPKELRNLAFAQLPGAVMFAMWAVMLAYTRVSGQETWDAIMGLFLFASFVVGGVAVKRLYRPPRRAKPRWLLEEERQAS
;
A
#
# COMPACT_ATOMS: atom_id res chain seq x y z
N MET A 1 -37.27 -44.13 28.68
CA MET A 1 -37.92 -42.88 28.26
C MET A 1 -36.84 -42.01 27.64
N SER A 2 -36.84 -41.91 26.31
CA SER A 2 -35.94 -41.08 25.50
C SER A 2 -36.72 -39.84 25.05
N LEU A 3 -35.97 -38.77 24.75
CA LEU A 3 -36.33 -37.49 24.10
C LEU A 3 -36.39 -36.29 25.06
N GLY A 4 -35.47 -35.35 24.82
CA GLY A 4 -35.53 -34.00 25.36
C GLY A 4 -34.23 -33.23 25.17
N SER A 5 -33.82 -33.02 23.90
CA SER A 5 -32.97 -31.92 23.42
C SER A 5 -31.67 -31.63 24.21
N ALA A 6 -30.46 -31.99 23.75
CA ALA A 6 -29.91 -31.67 22.43
C ALA A 6 -30.23 -30.25 21.93
N VAL A 7 -30.33 -29.25 22.81
CA VAL A 7 -30.31 -27.80 22.45
C VAL A 7 -29.73 -27.00 23.62
N THR A 8 -28.52 -27.33 24.02
CA THR A 8 -27.54 -26.27 24.27
C THR A 8 -26.54 -26.50 23.15
N ASP A 9 -26.93 -26.18 21.91
CA ASP A 9 -26.52 -24.89 21.34
C ASP A 9 -25.14 -24.55 21.92
N THR A 10 -24.19 -25.35 21.47
CA THR A 10 -22.97 -24.82 20.87
C THR A 10 -23.35 -23.55 20.11
N VAL A 11 -23.46 -22.45 20.84
CA VAL A 11 -23.04 -21.17 20.32
C VAL A 11 -21.56 -21.39 20.07
N GLU A 12 -21.26 -22.04 18.93
CA GLU A 12 -20.11 -21.68 18.15
C GLU A 12 -20.20 -20.16 18.14
N ALA A 13 -19.43 -19.52 19.02
CA ALA A 13 -18.95 -18.20 18.73
C ALA A 13 -18.30 -18.40 17.36
N VAL A 14 -19.07 -18.13 16.32
CA VAL A 14 -18.62 -18.16 14.93
C VAL A 14 -17.54 -17.10 14.93
N GLY A 15 -16.30 -17.56 15.19
CA GLY A 15 -15.17 -16.70 15.42
C GLY A 15 -15.06 -15.84 14.19
N TYR A 16 -15.39 -14.55 14.33
CA TYR A 16 -15.34 -13.61 13.23
C TYR A 16 -13.94 -13.67 12.60
N PRO A 17 -13.85 -13.50 11.27
CA PRO A 17 -12.65 -13.89 10.53
C PRO A 17 -11.49 -13.00 10.93
N HIS A 18 -10.67 -13.49 11.87
CA HIS A 18 -9.34 -12.94 12.13
C HIS A 18 -8.61 -12.85 10.79
N ALA A 19 -7.84 -11.78 10.60
CA ALA A 19 -7.00 -11.67 9.43
C ALA A 19 -6.17 -12.96 9.26
N PRO A 20 -6.29 -13.68 8.13
CA PRO A 20 -5.62 -14.94 7.98
C PRO A 20 -4.11 -14.69 7.95
N VAL A 21 -3.33 -15.64 8.50
CA VAL A 21 -1.86 -15.48 8.63
C VAL A 21 -1.23 -15.06 7.31
N TRP A 22 -1.69 -15.67 6.22
CA TRP A 22 -1.18 -15.40 4.89
C TRP A 22 -1.37 -13.94 4.46
N ALA A 23 -2.42 -13.25 4.90
CA ALA A 23 -2.66 -11.85 4.54
C ALA A 23 -1.67 -10.92 5.27
N VAL A 24 -1.39 -11.21 6.55
CA VAL A 24 -0.35 -10.50 7.32
C VAL A 24 1.02 -10.70 6.66
N LEU A 25 1.37 -11.94 6.34
CA LEU A 25 2.65 -12.27 5.71
C LEU A 25 2.77 -11.68 4.30
N ALA A 26 1.72 -11.71 3.50
CA ALA A 26 1.70 -11.13 2.16
C ALA A 26 1.88 -9.60 2.21
N ALA A 27 1.16 -8.91 3.10
CA ALA A 27 1.31 -7.47 3.27
C ALA A 27 2.72 -7.09 3.74
N ALA A 28 3.27 -7.82 4.71
CA ALA A 28 4.64 -7.61 5.19
C ALA A 28 5.68 -7.84 4.07
N LEU A 29 5.52 -8.92 3.29
CA LEU A 29 6.41 -9.23 2.17
C LEU A 29 6.36 -8.13 1.09
N LEU A 30 5.17 -7.68 0.70
CA LEU A 30 4.99 -6.60 -0.28
C LEU A 30 5.60 -5.28 0.20
N ALA A 31 5.49 -4.97 1.49
CA ALA A 31 6.15 -3.81 2.08
C ALA A 31 7.68 -3.91 1.97
N VAL A 32 8.26 -5.05 2.34
CA VAL A 32 9.71 -5.27 2.25
C VAL A 32 10.19 -5.18 0.80
N LEU A 33 9.50 -5.85 -0.13
CA LEU A 33 9.84 -5.81 -1.56
C LEU A 33 9.77 -4.40 -2.12
N GLY A 34 8.76 -3.62 -1.77
CA GLY A 34 8.63 -2.23 -2.21
C GLY A 34 9.75 -1.33 -1.65
N ILE A 35 10.12 -1.49 -0.38
CA ILE A 35 11.26 -0.77 0.21
C ILE A 35 12.57 -1.16 -0.46
N VAL A 36 12.84 -2.46 -0.61
CA VAL A 36 14.08 -2.96 -1.23
C VAL A 36 14.19 -2.47 -2.67
N ASN A 37 13.12 -2.57 -3.46
CA ASN A 37 13.11 -2.08 -4.83
C ASN A 37 13.29 -0.57 -4.90
N HIS A 38 12.67 0.20 -3.99
CA HIS A 38 12.89 1.63 -3.91
C HIS A 38 14.34 1.98 -3.58
N VAL A 39 14.96 1.29 -2.61
CA VAL A 39 16.38 1.50 -2.26
C VAL A 39 17.29 1.15 -3.44
N ARG A 40 17.03 0.03 -4.13
CA ARG A 40 17.76 -0.35 -5.35
C ARG A 40 17.59 0.70 -6.45
N PHE A 41 16.39 1.25 -6.61
CA PHE A 41 16.12 2.34 -7.54
C PHE A 41 16.93 3.59 -7.16
N VAL A 42 16.86 4.07 -5.92
CA VAL A 42 17.64 5.26 -5.50
C VAL A 42 19.15 5.06 -5.66
N ARG A 43 19.65 3.82 -5.49
CA ARG A 43 21.08 3.47 -5.64
C ARG A 43 21.51 3.08 -7.06
N GLY A 44 20.57 2.98 -8.01
CA GLY A 44 20.79 2.39 -9.34
C GLY A 44 21.59 3.23 -10.34
N GLY A 45 22.00 4.46 -9.99
CA GLY A 45 22.84 5.31 -10.81
C GLY A 45 22.07 6.32 -11.70
N PRO A 46 22.70 6.88 -12.75
CA PRO A 46 22.14 8.01 -13.51
C PRO A 46 20.78 7.72 -14.18
N GLY A 47 20.55 6.47 -14.58
CA GLY A 47 19.29 6.01 -15.20
C GLY A 47 18.15 5.74 -14.21
N SER A 48 18.40 5.82 -12.90
CA SER A 48 17.37 5.65 -11.87
C SER A 48 16.85 6.98 -11.32
N THR A 49 17.03 8.06 -12.07
CA THR A 49 16.52 9.37 -11.73
C THR A 49 15.09 9.55 -12.22
N TRP A 50 14.35 10.44 -11.55
CA TRP A 50 12.99 10.81 -11.95
C TRP A 50 12.94 11.34 -13.38
N ALA A 51 13.92 12.17 -13.76
CA ALA A 51 14.03 12.74 -15.09
C ALA A 51 14.28 11.67 -16.17
N ALA A 52 15.23 10.75 -15.94
CA ALA A 52 15.54 9.69 -16.91
C ALA A 52 14.31 8.82 -17.21
N ARG A 53 13.53 8.47 -16.18
CA ARG A 53 12.26 7.76 -16.35
C ARG A 53 11.22 8.66 -16.99
N TYR A 54 10.99 9.89 -16.54
CA TYR A 54 9.91 10.72 -17.08
C TYR A 54 10.05 11.06 -18.58
N PHE A 55 11.26 11.09 -19.11
CA PHE A 55 11.53 11.34 -20.53
C PHE A 55 11.78 10.08 -21.37
N ASP A 56 11.74 8.89 -20.75
CA ASP A 56 11.81 7.63 -21.47
C ASP A 56 10.52 7.43 -22.29
N ALA A 57 10.65 7.58 -23.60
CA ALA A 57 9.55 7.44 -24.56
C ALA A 57 9.32 5.98 -25.00
N ASP A 58 10.30 5.12 -24.77
CA ASP A 58 10.27 3.72 -25.20
C ASP A 58 9.50 2.85 -24.19
N THR A 59 9.44 3.28 -22.92
CA THR A 59 8.73 2.58 -21.86
C THR A 59 7.29 3.11 -21.66
N PRO A 60 6.27 2.23 -21.58
CA PRO A 60 4.91 2.61 -21.21
C PRO A 60 4.86 3.43 -19.91
N LYS A 61 4.05 4.49 -19.90
CA LYS A 61 3.93 5.45 -18.78
C LYS A 61 3.70 4.77 -17.42
N GLU A 62 2.97 3.65 -17.38
CA GLU A 62 2.70 2.89 -16.16
C GLU A 62 3.97 2.26 -15.58
N LEU A 63 4.74 1.54 -16.40
CA LEU A 63 5.99 0.88 -16.01
C LEU A 63 7.08 1.88 -15.62
N ARG A 64 7.10 3.00 -16.33
CA ARG A 64 7.99 4.13 -16.09
C ARG A 64 7.81 4.75 -14.71
N ASN A 65 6.57 4.77 -14.22
CA ASN A 65 6.19 5.40 -12.96
C ASN A 65 6.15 4.44 -11.76
N LEU A 66 6.24 3.13 -12.01
CA LEU A 66 6.14 2.08 -10.98
C LEU A 66 7.12 2.34 -9.82
N ALA A 67 8.35 2.74 -10.12
CA ALA A 67 9.39 3.01 -9.12
C ALA A 67 9.03 4.12 -8.12
N PHE A 68 8.21 5.10 -8.53
CA PHE A 68 7.76 6.18 -7.65
C PHE A 68 6.59 5.76 -6.75
N ALA A 69 5.81 4.76 -7.18
CA ALA A 69 4.72 4.19 -6.40
C ALA A 69 5.21 3.15 -5.37
N GLN A 70 6.44 2.64 -5.52
CA GLN A 70 6.99 1.58 -4.66
C GLN A 70 7.09 1.98 -3.19
N LEU A 71 7.63 3.17 -2.87
CA LEU A 71 7.80 3.59 -1.47
C LEU A 71 6.45 3.91 -0.80
N PRO A 72 5.54 4.73 -1.39
CA PRO A 72 4.22 4.96 -0.81
C PRO A 72 3.41 3.66 -0.67
N GLY A 73 3.45 2.78 -1.69
CA GLY A 73 2.79 1.48 -1.63
C GLY A 73 3.35 0.59 -0.53
N ALA A 74 4.67 0.56 -0.36
CA ALA A 74 5.32 -0.21 0.69
C ALA A 74 4.93 0.25 2.10
N VAL A 75 4.88 1.57 2.32
CA VAL A 75 4.45 2.15 3.60
C VAL A 75 2.99 1.76 3.90
N MET A 76 2.12 1.84 2.89
CA MET A 76 0.72 1.43 3.03
C MET A 76 0.61 -0.06 3.40
N PHE A 77 1.34 -0.94 2.71
CA PHE A 77 1.35 -2.37 3.04
C PHE A 77 1.95 -2.67 4.43
N ALA A 78 2.93 -1.90 4.89
CA ALA A 78 3.48 -2.03 6.24
C ALA A 78 2.41 -1.68 7.30
N MET A 79 1.67 -0.59 7.09
CA MET A 79 0.55 -0.23 7.97
C MET A 79 -0.52 -1.32 8.00
N TRP A 80 -0.84 -1.91 6.84
CA TRP A 80 -1.80 -3.01 6.77
C TRP A 80 -1.30 -4.26 7.49
N ALA A 81 -0.03 -4.62 7.35
CA ALA A 81 0.53 -5.76 8.06
C ALA A 81 0.40 -5.59 9.58
N VAL A 82 0.67 -4.39 10.11
CA VAL A 82 0.51 -4.06 11.53
C VAL A 82 -0.94 -4.16 11.96
N MET A 83 -1.87 -3.59 11.18
CA MET A 83 -3.29 -3.61 11.50
C MET A 83 -3.86 -5.04 11.47
N LEU A 84 -3.56 -5.81 10.43
CA LEU A 84 -3.98 -7.20 10.31
C LEU A 84 -3.38 -8.07 11.44
N ALA A 85 -2.12 -7.86 11.80
CA ALA A 85 -1.52 -8.53 12.95
C ALA A 85 -2.23 -8.15 14.26
N TYR A 86 -2.63 -6.89 14.43
CA TYR A 86 -3.36 -6.44 15.61
C TYR A 86 -4.76 -7.07 15.72
N THR A 87 -5.53 -7.12 14.61
CA THR A 87 -6.85 -7.80 14.59
C THR A 87 -6.76 -9.29 14.96
N ARG A 88 -5.62 -9.91 14.64
CA ARG A 88 -5.33 -11.30 15.02
C ARG A 88 -5.04 -11.47 16.51
N VAL A 89 -4.46 -10.46 17.16
CA VAL A 89 -4.00 -10.54 18.56
C VAL A 89 -5.04 -10.02 19.55
N SER A 90 -5.79 -8.97 19.20
CA SER A 90 -6.69 -8.29 20.14
C SER A 90 -8.03 -9.02 20.32
N GLY A 91 -8.55 -9.68 19.27
CA GLY A 91 -9.83 -10.40 19.31
C GLY A 91 -11.05 -9.54 19.68
N GLN A 92 -10.95 -8.20 19.59
CA GLN A 92 -12.04 -7.29 19.92
C GLN A 92 -12.79 -6.85 18.66
N GLU A 93 -14.07 -7.23 18.57
CA GLU A 93 -14.94 -7.04 17.41
C GLU A 93 -15.00 -5.58 16.91
N THR A 94 -15.13 -4.62 17.84
CA THR A 94 -15.20 -3.20 17.50
C THR A 94 -13.91 -2.70 16.86
N TRP A 95 -12.75 -3.20 17.30
CA TRP A 95 -11.47 -2.82 16.71
C TRP A 95 -11.26 -3.45 15.35
N ASP A 96 -11.69 -4.69 15.13
CA ASP A 96 -11.59 -5.35 13.83
C ASP A 96 -12.42 -4.62 12.76
N ALA A 97 -13.63 -4.18 13.11
CA ALA A 97 -14.47 -3.39 12.23
C ALA A 97 -13.86 -2.00 11.92
N ILE A 98 -13.31 -1.31 12.94
CA ILE A 98 -12.61 -0.02 12.76
C ILE A 98 -11.38 -0.19 11.85
N MET A 99 -10.59 -1.25 12.07
CA MET A 99 -9.42 -1.55 11.26
C MET A 99 -9.80 -1.92 9.81
N GLY A 100 -10.89 -2.67 9.61
CA GLY A 100 -11.44 -2.96 8.29
C GLY A 100 -11.90 -1.71 7.54
N LEU A 101 -12.61 -0.80 8.22
CA LEU A 101 -13.03 0.47 7.65
C LEU A 101 -11.82 1.35 7.27
N PHE A 102 -10.80 1.38 8.13
CA PHE A 102 -9.58 2.14 7.87
C PHE A 102 -8.77 1.55 6.70
N LEU A 103 -8.68 0.22 6.59
CA LEU A 103 -8.10 -0.47 5.43
C LEU A 103 -8.81 -0.03 4.14
N PHE A 104 -10.14 -0.04 4.13
CA PHE A 104 -10.93 0.39 2.98
C PHE A 104 -10.73 1.89 2.66
N ALA A 105 -10.77 2.75 3.67
CA ALA A 105 -10.53 4.19 3.50
C ALA A 105 -9.12 4.48 2.97
N SER A 106 -8.12 3.70 3.40
CA SER A 106 -6.73 3.84 2.96
C SER A 106 -6.54 3.53 1.47
N PHE A 107 -7.35 2.65 0.87
CA PHE A 107 -7.36 2.44 -0.59
C PHE A 107 -7.83 3.69 -1.34
N VAL A 108 -8.89 4.34 -0.85
CA VAL A 108 -9.44 5.55 -1.49
C VAL A 108 -8.42 6.68 -1.41
N VAL A 109 -7.84 6.91 -0.23
CA VAL A 109 -6.82 7.95 -0.02
C VAL A 109 -5.54 7.62 -0.78
N GLY A 110 -5.10 6.36 -0.77
CA GLY A 110 -3.95 5.88 -1.53
C GLY A 110 -4.11 6.08 -3.03
N GLY A 111 -5.27 5.77 -3.59
CA GLY A 111 -5.60 6.01 -5.00
C GLY A 111 -5.54 7.50 -5.36
N VAL A 112 -6.08 8.37 -4.51
CA VAL A 112 -6.00 9.83 -4.70
C VAL A 112 -4.56 10.35 -4.53
N ALA A 113 -3.81 9.83 -3.57
CA ALA A 113 -2.43 10.20 -3.32
C ALA A 113 -1.53 9.80 -4.50
N VAL A 114 -1.68 8.59 -5.04
CA VAL A 114 -1.01 8.15 -6.27
C VAL A 114 -1.35 9.10 -7.42
N LYS A 115 -2.64 9.45 -7.60
CA LYS A 115 -3.07 10.44 -8.61
C LYS A 115 -2.36 11.80 -8.47
N ARG A 116 -2.13 12.27 -7.23
CA ARG A 116 -1.47 13.56 -6.95
C ARG A 116 0.06 13.49 -6.99
N LEU A 117 0.67 12.38 -6.59
CA LEU A 117 2.12 12.13 -6.65
C LEU A 117 2.64 12.04 -8.10
N TYR A 118 1.76 11.84 -9.09
CA TYR A 118 2.12 11.95 -10.51
C TYR A 118 2.53 13.36 -10.95
N ARG A 119 2.44 14.38 -10.08
CA ARG A 119 3.09 15.66 -10.33
C ARG A 119 4.56 15.62 -9.89
N PRO A 120 5.51 15.91 -10.80
CA PRO A 120 6.93 15.91 -10.47
C PRO A 120 7.23 16.86 -9.30
N PRO A 121 7.95 16.43 -8.25
CA PRO A 121 8.49 17.38 -7.29
C PRO A 121 9.45 18.34 -8.01
N ARG A 122 9.28 19.65 -7.80
CA ARG A 122 10.07 20.71 -8.47
C ARG A 122 11.58 20.49 -8.42
N ARG A 123 12.09 19.88 -7.34
CA ARG A 123 13.53 19.59 -7.15
C ARG A 123 14.09 18.52 -8.08
N ALA A 124 13.25 17.67 -8.67
CA ALA A 124 13.66 16.56 -9.54
C ALA A 124 13.46 16.87 -11.04
N LYS A 125 12.88 18.04 -11.37
CA LYS A 125 12.76 18.52 -12.74
C LYS A 125 14.14 18.97 -13.23
N PRO A 126 14.55 18.61 -14.47
CA PRO A 126 15.78 19.15 -15.04
C PRO A 126 15.65 20.67 -15.23
N ARG A 127 16.79 21.38 -15.17
CA ARG A 127 16.82 22.86 -15.18
C ARG A 127 16.13 23.47 -16.41
N TRP A 128 16.30 22.86 -17.58
CA TRP A 128 15.66 23.31 -18.81
C TRP A 128 14.12 23.30 -18.73
N LEU A 129 13.53 22.27 -18.10
CA LEU A 129 12.07 22.18 -17.91
C LEU A 129 11.57 23.19 -16.88
N LEU A 130 12.38 23.47 -15.85
CA LEU A 130 12.07 24.51 -14.86
C LEU A 130 12.14 25.91 -15.47
N GLU A 131 13.02 26.13 -16.44
CA GLU A 131 13.18 27.39 -17.16
C GLU A 131 12.02 27.62 -18.13
N GLU A 132 11.61 26.60 -18.90
CA GLU A 132 10.44 26.66 -19.78
C GLU A 132 9.14 26.95 -19.02
N GLU A 133 8.88 26.26 -17.90
CA GLU A 133 7.69 26.51 -17.07
C GLU A 133 7.66 27.93 -16.49
N ARG A 134 8.84 28.54 -16.29
CA ARG A 134 8.98 29.92 -15.78
C ARG A 134 8.75 30.97 -16.85
N GLN A 135 9.02 30.64 -18.12
CA GLN A 135 8.76 31.50 -19.27
C GLN A 135 7.30 31.41 -19.74
N ALA A 136 6.63 30.28 -19.48
CA ALA A 136 5.23 30.05 -19.81
C ALA A 136 4.23 30.52 -18.73
N SER A 137 4.71 31.03 -17.59
CA SER A 137 3.91 31.61 -16.49
C SER A 137 3.99 33.13 -16.52
#